data_AF-A0A971PAY7-F1
#
_entry.id   AF-A0A971PAY7-F1
#
_cell.length_a   1.000
_cell.length_b   1.000
_cell.length_c   1.000
_cell.angle_alpha   90.00
_cell.angle_beta   90.00
_cell.angle_gamma   90.00
#
_symmetry.space_group_name_H-M   'P 1'
#
loop_
_entity.id
_entity.type
_entity.pdbx_description
1 polymer ?
#
loop_
_entity_poly.entity_id
_entity_poly.type
_entity_poly.pdbx_seq_one_letter_code
_entity_poly.pdbx_strand_id
1 'polypeptide(L)'
;MSEQFNNFVEQLTGLFERLISSPLLSRDKLDNLPAKGIYVFYENGVPVYVGRTDNLKRRLLQHSRPSSGHTSATFAFNLAKLDAQQKGLDTSRNRTVLETDNDFNLLFLAAKERVANMSIRVIEIEDPIIQTLFEVYAAVGLNTLDFNSFENH
;
A
#
# COMPACT_ATOMS: atom_id res chain seq x y z
N MET A 1 -24.46 4.45 18.42
CA MET A 1 -23.51 4.90 17.39
C MET A 1 -23.94 6.29 16.97
N SER A 2 -23.03 7.26 16.80
CA SER A 2 -23.43 8.62 16.43
C SER A 2 -23.92 8.68 14.98
N GLU A 3 -24.83 9.59 14.69
CA GLU A 3 -25.32 9.85 13.32
C GLU A 3 -24.16 10.16 12.36
N GLN A 4 -23.17 10.92 12.83
CA GLN A 4 -21.98 11.23 12.06
C GLN A 4 -21.18 9.98 11.66
N PHE A 5 -21.03 9.00 12.56
CA PHE A 5 -20.32 7.77 12.24
C PHE A 5 -21.10 6.91 11.25
N ASN A 6 -22.42 6.81 11.40
CA ASN A 6 -23.28 6.10 10.44
C ASN A 6 -23.11 6.69 9.03
N ASN A 7 -23.11 8.03 8.92
CA ASN A 7 -22.90 8.70 7.64
C ASN A 7 -21.55 8.36 6.99
N PHE A 8 -20.49 8.11 7.78
CA PHE A 8 -19.21 7.64 7.22
C PHE A 8 -19.32 6.20 6.71
N VAL A 9 -19.92 5.30 7.50
CA VAL A 9 -20.05 3.87 7.15
C VAL A 9 -20.89 3.68 5.88
N GLU A 10 -21.98 4.43 5.73
CA GLU A 10 -22.86 4.37 4.57
C GLU A 10 -22.13 4.73 3.25
N GLN A 11 -21.10 5.57 3.32
CA GLN A 11 -20.31 5.94 2.14
C GLN A 11 -19.30 4.86 1.71
N LEU A 12 -18.88 3.97 2.62
CA LEU A 12 -17.77 3.05 2.37
C LEU A 12 -18.07 2.08 1.23
N THR A 13 -19.29 1.55 1.14
CA THR A 13 -19.67 0.61 0.08
C THR A 13 -19.57 1.26 -1.30
N GLY A 14 -20.12 2.47 -1.46
CA GLY A 14 -20.04 3.20 -2.73
C GLY A 14 -18.60 3.59 -3.11
N LEU A 15 -17.77 3.92 -2.12
CA LEU A 15 -16.34 4.14 -2.34
C LEU A 15 -15.62 2.86 -2.77
N PHE A 16 -16.02 1.71 -2.24
CA PHE A 16 -15.45 0.42 -2.60
C PHE A 16 -15.77 0.05 -4.05
N GLU A 17 -17.02 0.21 -4.46
CA GLU A 17 -17.43 0.01 -5.86
C GLU A 17 -16.67 0.95 -6.81
N ARG A 18 -16.50 2.22 -6.44
CA ARG A 18 -15.66 3.18 -7.19
C ARG A 18 -14.21 2.73 -7.29
N LEU A 19 -13.64 2.17 -6.22
CA LEU A 19 -12.28 1.65 -6.22
C LEU A 19 -12.13 0.42 -7.13
N ILE A 20 -13.05 -0.53 -7.05
CA ILE A 20 -13.03 -1.78 -7.85
C ILE A 20 -13.47 -1.56 -9.29
N SER A 21 -14.03 -0.40 -9.64
CA SER A 21 -14.32 0.00 -11.02
C SER A 21 -13.28 0.96 -11.60
N SER A 22 -12.39 1.55 -10.79
CA SER A 22 -11.43 2.53 -11.30
C SER A 22 -10.38 1.90 -12.22
N PRO A 23 -9.88 2.61 -13.24
CA PRO A 23 -8.93 2.04 -14.19
C PRO A 23 -7.66 1.50 -13.52
N LEU A 24 -7.13 0.40 -14.05
CA LEU A 24 -5.79 -0.07 -13.67
C LEU A 24 -4.74 0.81 -14.35
N LEU A 25 -3.86 1.36 -13.52
CA LEU A 25 -2.73 2.20 -13.90
C LEU A 25 -1.44 1.41 -13.78
N SER A 26 -0.43 1.79 -14.56
CA SER A 26 0.95 1.39 -14.32
C SER A 26 1.72 2.53 -13.66
N ARG A 27 2.84 2.21 -13.02
CA ARG A 27 3.74 3.19 -12.41
C ARG A 27 4.18 4.30 -13.36
N ASP A 28 4.26 4.02 -14.66
CA ASP A 28 4.72 4.99 -15.66
C ASP A 28 3.58 5.88 -16.19
N LYS A 29 2.33 5.63 -15.77
CA LYS A 29 1.13 6.38 -16.20
C LYS A 29 0.43 7.05 -15.00
N LEU A 30 1.16 7.92 -14.31
CA LEU A 30 0.70 8.60 -13.07
C LEU A 30 0.51 10.12 -13.23
N ASP A 31 0.23 10.60 -14.45
CA ASP A 31 0.18 12.04 -14.73
C ASP A 31 -1.12 12.70 -14.28
N ASN A 32 -2.24 11.97 -14.34
CA ASN A 32 -3.58 12.48 -14.00
C ASN A 32 -4.12 11.84 -12.72
N LEU A 33 -3.31 11.79 -11.66
CA LEU A 33 -3.76 11.33 -10.36
C LEU A 33 -4.42 12.45 -9.56
N PRO A 34 -5.44 12.15 -8.74
CA PRO A 34 -5.88 13.07 -7.71
C PRO A 34 -4.74 13.35 -6.72
N ALA A 35 -4.84 14.44 -5.96
CA ALA A 35 -3.79 14.82 -5.02
C ALA A 35 -3.68 13.81 -3.86
N LYS A 36 -4.82 13.43 -3.28
CA LYS A 36 -4.92 12.57 -2.09
C LYS A 36 -6.04 11.56 -2.21
N GLY A 37 -5.96 10.51 -1.41
CA GLY A 37 -6.97 9.45 -1.39
C GLY A 37 -6.35 8.09 -1.15
N ILE A 38 -6.90 7.09 -1.84
CA ILE A 38 -6.63 5.67 -1.61
C ILE A 38 -6.04 5.07 -2.86
N TYR A 39 -5.09 4.15 -2.66
CA TYR A 39 -4.52 3.34 -3.71
C TYR A 39 -4.47 1.88 -3.33
N VAL A 40 -4.49 1.01 -4.33
CA VAL A 40 -4.30 -0.44 -4.17
C VAL A 40 -3.30 -0.93 -5.20
N PHE A 41 -2.29 -1.66 -4.74
CA PHE A 41 -1.39 -2.41 -5.61
C PHE A 41 -1.97 -3.78 -5.92
N TYR A 42 -1.82 -4.18 -7.18
CA TYR A 42 -2.26 -5.46 -7.72
C TYR A 42 -1.07 -6.17 -8.35
N GLU A 43 -0.85 -7.41 -7.94
CA GLU A 43 0.10 -8.32 -8.55
C GLU A 43 -0.65 -9.38 -9.34
N ASN A 44 -0.38 -9.51 -10.64
CA ASN A 44 -1.06 -10.48 -11.51
C ASN A 44 -2.59 -10.42 -11.43
N GLY A 45 -3.15 -9.22 -11.22
CA GLY A 45 -4.59 -8.99 -11.08
C GLY A 45 -5.16 -9.24 -9.67
N VAL A 46 -4.34 -9.68 -8.72
CA VAL A 46 -4.73 -9.92 -7.32
C VAL A 46 -4.36 -8.70 -6.46
N PRO A 47 -5.29 -8.11 -5.68
CA PRO A 47 -4.96 -7.02 -4.76
C PRO A 47 -4.04 -7.53 -3.65
N VAL A 48 -3.00 -6.77 -3.33
CA VAL A 48 -1.99 -7.20 -2.35
C VAL A 48 -1.71 -6.16 -1.27
N TYR A 49 -1.98 -4.88 -1.53
CA TYR A 49 -1.73 -3.82 -0.56
C TYR A 49 -2.61 -2.61 -0.81
N VAL A 50 -3.30 -2.16 0.23
CA VAL A 50 -4.07 -0.92 0.23
C VAL A 50 -3.26 0.17 0.96
N GLY A 51 -3.35 1.41 0.54
CA GLY A 51 -2.83 2.51 1.34
C GLY A 51 -3.56 3.82 1.11
N ARG A 52 -3.43 4.74 2.06
CA ARG A 52 -3.87 6.13 1.93
C ARG A 52 -2.70 7.11 1.88
N THR A 53 -2.96 8.31 1.37
CA THR A 53 -1.98 9.42 1.38
C THR A 53 -2.62 10.75 1.04
N ASP A 54 -1.98 11.82 1.50
CA ASP A 54 -2.19 13.21 1.09
C ASP A 54 -1.46 13.59 -0.21
N ASN A 55 -0.62 12.70 -0.75
CA ASN A 55 0.15 12.92 -1.97
C ASN A 55 0.36 11.60 -2.75
N LEU A 56 -0.62 11.25 -3.60
CA LEU A 56 -0.67 9.99 -4.34
C LEU A 56 0.53 9.79 -5.24
N LYS A 57 0.86 10.76 -6.10
CA LYS A 57 1.98 10.64 -7.04
C LYS A 57 3.30 10.38 -6.31
N ARG A 58 3.58 11.11 -5.23
CA ARG A 58 4.78 10.90 -4.42
C ARG A 58 4.77 9.53 -3.75
N ARG A 59 3.67 9.16 -3.08
CA ARG A 59 3.59 7.92 -2.30
C ARG A 59 3.71 6.67 -3.16
N LEU A 60 3.02 6.63 -4.29
CA LEU A 60 3.08 5.50 -5.22
C LEU A 60 4.49 5.27 -5.74
N LEU A 61 5.19 6.35 -6.10
CA LEU A 61 6.58 6.25 -6.55
C LEU A 61 7.53 5.86 -5.41
N GLN A 62 7.28 6.31 -4.18
CA GLN A 62 8.12 5.98 -3.02
C GLN A 62 8.15 4.47 -2.74
N HIS A 63 7.10 3.71 -3.03
CA HIS A 63 7.10 2.27 -2.77
C HIS A 63 8.05 1.45 -3.66
N SER A 64 8.52 2.00 -4.79
CA SER A 64 9.35 1.27 -5.75
C SER A 64 10.60 1.99 -6.23
N ARG A 65 10.78 3.29 -5.92
CA ARG A 65 11.98 4.04 -6.31
C ARG A 65 13.24 3.42 -5.70
N PRO A 66 14.34 3.25 -6.47
CA PRO A 66 15.59 2.71 -5.95
C PRO A 66 16.13 3.47 -4.73
N SER A 67 15.99 4.81 -4.72
CA SER A 67 16.42 5.68 -3.64
C SER A 67 15.54 5.66 -2.39
N SER A 68 14.39 4.98 -2.43
CA SER A 68 13.51 4.87 -1.27
C SER A 68 14.07 3.86 -0.26
N GLY A 69 14.22 4.32 0.98
CA GLY A 69 14.57 3.46 2.13
C GLY A 69 13.34 2.84 2.80
N HIS A 70 13.60 2.04 3.84
CA HIS A 70 12.61 1.21 4.52
C HIS A 70 11.38 1.94 5.10
N THR A 71 11.50 3.23 5.44
CA THR A 71 10.39 4.05 5.97
C THR A 71 9.44 4.50 4.87
N SER A 72 9.99 4.82 3.70
CA SER A 72 9.25 5.33 2.55
C SER A 72 8.69 4.22 1.65
N ALA A 73 9.37 3.08 1.53
CA ALA A 73 8.92 1.92 0.75
C ALA A 73 8.40 0.80 1.66
N THR A 74 7.44 1.12 2.52
CA THR A 74 6.93 0.21 3.57
C THR A 74 6.42 -1.11 2.98
N PHE A 75 5.70 -1.06 1.85
CA PHE A 75 5.15 -2.25 1.23
C PHE A 75 6.24 -3.17 0.65
N ALA A 76 7.18 -2.62 -0.13
CA ALA A 76 8.32 -3.38 -0.63
C ALA A 76 9.16 -3.99 0.51
N PHE A 77 9.31 -3.28 1.63
CA PHE A 77 10.00 -3.83 2.79
C PHE A 77 9.25 -5.03 3.41
N ASN A 78 7.91 -4.97 3.49
CA ASN A 78 7.11 -6.08 4.02
C ASN A 78 7.20 -7.32 3.11
N LEU A 79 7.21 -7.13 1.78
CA LEU A 79 7.48 -8.20 0.82
C LEU A 79 8.87 -8.82 1.03
N ALA A 80 9.90 -7.98 1.14
CA ALA A 80 11.26 -8.45 1.38
C ALA A 80 11.40 -9.20 2.71
N LYS A 81 10.67 -8.78 3.74
CA LYS A 81 10.61 -9.48 5.03
C LYS A 81 10.00 -10.87 4.90
N LEU A 82 8.92 -11.01 4.16
CA LEU A 82 8.32 -12.32 3.90
C LEU A 82 9.29 -13.23 3.13
N ASP A 83 9.91 -12.72 2.06
CA ASP A 83 10.88 -13.48 1.26
C ASP A 83 12.11 -13.88 2.10
N ALA A 84 12.57 -13.00 2.98
CA ALA A 84 13.66 -13.27 3.91
C ALA A 84 13.31 -14.39 4.90
N GLN A 85 12.09 -14.37 5.46
CA GLN A 85 11.60 -15.44 6.34
C GLN A 85 11.53 -16.79 5.63
N GLN A 86 11.05 -16.82 4.38
CA GLN A 86 10.99 -18.03 3.56
C GLN A 86 12.39 -18.58 3.25
N LYS A 87 13.40 -17.72 3.18
CA LYS A 87 14.82 -18.09 3.03
C LYS A 87 15.53 -18.42 4.35
N GLY A 88 14.82 -18.35 5.48
CA GLY A 88 15.38 -18.65 6.80
C GLY A 88 16.25 -17.54 7.40
N LEU A 89 16.16 -16.31 6.89
CA LEU A 89 16.85 -15.16 7.47
C LEU A 89 16.13 -14.66 8.73
N ASP A 90 16.91 -14.23 9.72
CA ASP A 90 16.38 -13.61 10.94
C ASP A 90 15.86 -12.20 10.66
N THR A 91 14.53 -12.08 10.62
CA THR A 91 13.82 -10.81 10.40
C THR A 91 13.23 -10.21 11.68
N SER A 92 13.57 -10.75 12.85
CA SER A 92 13.11 -10.24 14.15
C SER A 92 13.78 -8.92 14.55
N ARG A 93 14.90 -8.60 13.90
CA ARG A 93 15.67 -7.37 14.10
C ARG A 93 14.89 -6.14 13.66
N ASN A 94 15.26 -4.99 14.21
CA ASN A 94 14.63 -3.73 13.82
C ASN A 94 14.93 -3.39 12.34
N ARG A 95 14.09 -2.52 11.73
CA ARG A 95 14.16 -2.21 10.29
C ARG A 95 15.50 -1.63 9.87
N THR A 96 16.13 -0.82 10.72
CA THR A 96 17.42 -0.18 10.45
C THR A 96 18.55 -1.20 10.35
N VAL A 97 18.57 -2.20 11.24
CA VAL A 97 19.56 -3.29 11.19
C VAL A 97 19.35 -4.16 9.96
N LEU A 98 18.10 -4.48 9.61
CA LEU A 98 17.79 -5.23 8.39
C LEU A 98 18.21 -4.49 7.12
N GLU A 99 18.09 -3.17 7.07
CA GLU A 99 18.51 -2.39 5.90
C GLU A 99 20.02 -2.45 5.64
N THR A 100 20.83 -2.58 6.70
CA THR A 100 22.29 -2.71 6.58
C THR A 100 22.76 -4.14 6.30
N ASP A 101 21.85 -5.11 6.36
CA ASP A 101 22.16 -6.50 6.03
C ASP A 101 22.18 -6.69 4.51
N ASN A 102 23.29 -7.17 3.98
CA ASN A 102 23.48 -7.30 2.53
C ASN A 102 22.48 -8.27 1.88
N ASP A 103 22.17 -9.39 2.55
CA ASP A 103 21.27 -10.41 2.03
C ASP A 103 19.82 -9.90 2.02
N PHE A 104 19.42 -9.18 3.07
CA PHE A 104 18.14 -8.52 3.13
C PHE A 104 18.02 -7.38 2.11
N ASN A 105 19.08 -6.58 1.92
CA ASN A 105 19.06 -5.46 0.98
C ASN A 105 18.85 -5.94 -0.46
N LEU A 106 19.45 -7.08 -0.85
CA LEU A 106 19.18 -7.71 -2.15
C LEU A 106 17.69 -8.07 -2.32
N LEU A 107 17.07 -8.63 -1.29
CA LEU A 107 15.63 -8.93 -1.28
C LEU A 107 14.79 -7.65 -1.35
N PHE A 108 15.20 -6.59 -0.66
CA PHE A 108 14.50 -5.31 -0.65
C PHE A 108 14.57 -4.60 -2.00
N LEU A 109 15.71 -4.65 -2.69
CA LEU A 109 15.84 -4.17 -4.06
C LEU A 109 14.92 -4.95 -5.01
N ALA A 110 14.93 -6.28 -4.94
CA ALA A 110 14.04 -7.12 -5.74
C ALA A 110 12.55 -6.84 -5.45
N ALA A 111 12.19 -6.62 -4.18
CA ALA A 111 10.82 -6.26 -3.80
C ALA A 111 10.40 -4.89 -4.35
N LYS A 112 11.31 -3.90 -4.41
CA LYS A 112 11.02 -2.60 -5.04
C LYS A 112 10.76 -2.74 -6.54
N GLU A 113 11.52 -3.58 -7.23
CA GLU A 113 11.28 -3.90 -8.64
C GLU A 113 9.96 -4.64 -8.84
N ARG A 114 9.64 -5.61 -7.96
CA ARG A 114 8.35 -6.29 -7.94
C ARG A 114 7.19 -5.30 -7.83
N VAL A 115 7.24 -4.38 -6.87
CA VAL A 115 6.23 -3.32 -6.71
C VAL A 115 6.19 -2.37 -7.92
N ALA A 116 7.33 -2.07 -8.56
CA ALA A 116 7.35 -1.22 -9.76
C ALA A 116 6.53 -1.81 -10.92
N ASN A 117 6.46 -3.14 -11.00
CA ASN A 117 5.74 -3.88 -12.04
C ASN A 117 4.27 -4.16 -11.71
N MET A 118 3.82 -3.80 -10.50
CA MET A 118 2.43 -3.97 -10.11
C MET A 118 1.52 -2.95 -10.81
N SER A 119 0.28 -3.34 -11.01
CA SER A 119 -0.78 -2.43 -11.45
C SER A 119 -1.44 -1.77 -10.25
N ILE A 120 -2.02 -0.59 -10.47
CA ILE A 120 -2.48 0.29 -9.38
C ILE A 120 -3.88 0.76 -9.67
N ARG A 121 -4.78 0.69 -8.69
CA ARG A 121 -6.04 1.44 -8.71
C ARG A 121 -5.97 2.58 -7.73
N VAL A 122 -6.62 3.69 -8.05
CA VAL A 122 -6.70 4.87 -7.19
C VAL A 122 -8.12 5.42 -7.17
N ILE A 123 -8.49 6.05 -6.05
CA ILE A 123 -9.64 6.94 -5.97
C ILE A 123 -9.31 8.16 -5.10
N GLU A 124 -9.92 9.29 -5.42
CA GLU A 124 -9.86 10.48 -4.60
C GLU A 124 -10.80 10.36 -3.40
N ILE A 125 -10.27 10.67 -2.21
CA ILE A 125 -11.04 10.85 -0.99
C ILE A 125 -10.43 12.04 -0.26
N GLU A 126 -11.19 13.12 -0.12
CA GLU A 126 -10.71 14.38 0.45
C GLU A 126 -10.60 14.35 1.98
N ASP A 127 -11.60 13.73 2.63
CA ASP A 127 -11.73 13.69 4.08
C ASP A 127 -10.77 12.66 4.71
N PRO A 128 -9.89 13.05 5.65
CA PRO A 128 -8.91 12.16 6.24
C PRO A 128 -9.50 11.09 7.17
N ILE A 129 -10.66 11.35 7.78
CA ILE A 129 -11.38 10.37 8.61
C ILE A 129 -11.93 9.29 7.67
N ILE A 130 -12.58 9.69 6.57
CA ILE A 130 -13.09 8.73 5.58
C ILE A 130 -11.95 7.94 4.95
N GLN A 131 -10.82 8.58 4.60
CA GLN A 131 -9.64 7.84 4.11
C GLN A 131 -9.20 6.75 5.10
N THR A 132 -9.14 7.07 6.39
CA THR A 132 -8.67 6.13 7.43
C THR A 132 -9.63 4.96 7.59
N LEU A 133 -10.94 5.24 7.69
CA LEU A 133 -11.97 4.21 7.80
C LEU A 133 -12.00 3.34 6.53
N PHE A 134 -11.89 3.95 5.37
CA PHE A 134 -11.97 3.27 4.09
C PHE A 134 -10.70 2.45 3.78
N GLU A 135 -9.52 2.87 4.20
CA GLU A 135 -8.29 2.08 4.07
C GLU A 135 -8.42 0.72 4.76
N VAL A 136 -8.94 0.71 5.99
CA VAL A 136 -9.23 -0.53 6.74
C VAL A 136 -10.32 -1.35 6.03
N TYR A 137 -11.43 -0.69 5.68
CA TYR A 137 -12.56 -1.36 4.99
C TYR A 137 -12.10 -2.03 3.69
N ALA A 138 -11.33 -1.32 2.86
CA ALA A 138 -10.83 -1.83 1.59
C ALA A 138 -9.80 -2.94 1.78
N ALA A 139 -8.90 -2.85 2.77
CA ALA A 139 -7.92 -3.90 3.05
C ALA A 139 -8.60 -5.21 3.49
N VAL A 140 -9.66 -5.12 4.30
CA VAL A 140 -10.48 -6.28 4.69
C VAL A 140 -11.25 -6.81 3.49
N GLY A 141 -11.97 -5.94 2.76
CA GLY A 141 -12.80 -6.33 1.62
C GLY A 141 -12.02 -6.92 0.44
N LEU A 142 -10.75 -6.55 0.29
CA LEU A 142 -9.85 -7.08 -0.74
C LEU A 142 -8.91 -8.18 -0.23
N ASN A 143 -9.02 -8.55 1.05
CA ASN A 143 -8.19 -9.58 1.69
C ASN A 143 -6.66 -9.31 1.55
N THR A 144 -6.22 -8.09 1.87
CA THR A 144 -4.80 -7.68 1.76
C THR A 144 -4.07 -7.58 3.11
N LEU A 145 -4.67 -8.14 4.18
CA LEU A 145 -4.16 -8.04 5.55
C LEU A 145 -2.79 -8.68 5.77
N ASP A 146 -2.33 -9.53 4.85
CA ASP A 146 -0.99 -10.13 4.89
C ASP A 146 0.13 -9.09 4.78
N PHE A 147 -0.11 -8.00 4.05
CA PHE A 147 0.88 -6.94 3.83
C PHE A 147 0.46 -5.58 4.42
N ASN A 148 -0.81 -5.44 4.80
CA ASN A 148 -1.35 -4.30 5.53
C ASN A 148 -1.31 -4.55 7.05
N SER A 149 -0.44 -3.84 7.78
CA SER A 149 -0.44 -3.85 9.25
C SER A 149 -1.11 -2.58 9.80
N PHE A 150 -2.08 -2.77 10.70
CA PHE A 150 -2.84 -1.71 11.38
C PHE A 150 -2.50 -1.58 12.88
N GLU A 151 -1.46 -2.26 13.35
CA GLU A 151 -1.13 -2.35 14.78
C GLU A 151 -0.85 -0.99 15.45
N ASN A 152 -0.33 -0.03 14.69
CA ASN A 152 0.06 1.30 15.18
C ASN A 152 -0.62 2.44 14.40
N HIS A 153 -1.79 2.17 13.81
CA HIS A 153 -2.53 3.11 12.96
C HIS A 153 -3.24 4.24 13.73
#